data_AF-A0A367LX98-F1
#
_entry.id   AF-A0A367LX98-F1
#
_cell.length_a   1.000
_cell.length_b   1.000
_cell.length_c   1.000
_cell.angle_alpha   90.00
_cell.angle_beta   90.00
_cell.angle_gamma   90.00
#
_symmetry.space_group_name_H-M   'P 1'
#
loop_
_entity.id
_entity.type
_entity.pdbx_description
1 polymer ?
#
loop_
_entity_poly.entity_id
_entity_poly.type
_entity_poly.pdbx_seq_one_letter_code
_entity_poly.pdbx_strand_id
1 'polypeptide(L)' 'MELAVPTSQSLDIVLLRTFLEVVDSGGFALAADNLALTPSAVSGHIKRLEQTAGVSLLSRTTSPQPVTP' A
#
# COMPACT_ATOMS: atom_id res chain seq x y z
N MET A 1 -22.51 23.16 -7.33
CA MET A 1 -22.30 21.75 -6.91
C MET A 1 -20.91 21.39 -7.39
N GLU A 2 -19.93 21.60 -6.51
CA GLU A 2 -18.51 21.59 -6.84
C GLU A 2 -18.04 20.16 -7.10
N LEU A 3 -17.85 19.84 -8.38
CA LEU A 3 -17.14 18.63 -8.79
C LEU A 3 -15.69 18.86 -8.39
N ALA A 4 -15.25 18.25 -7.30
CA ALA A 4 -13.84 18.16 -6.96
C ALA A 4 -13.12 17.44 -8.10
N VAL A 5 -12.59 18.21 -9.05
CA VAL A 5 -11.64 17.69 -10.04
C VAL A 5 -10.47 17.16 -9.22
N PRO A 6 -10.12 15.86 -9.29
CA PRO A 6 -8.99 15.37 -8.54
C PRO A 6 -7.77 16.15 -9.02
N THR A 7 -7.13 16.86 -8.09
CA THR A 7 -5.85 17.51 -8.31
C THR A 7 -4.95 16.51 -9.03
N SER A 8 -4.36 16.89 -10.17
CA SER A 8 -3.37 16.08 -10.88
C SER A 8 -2.16 15.85 -9.96
N GLN A 9 -2.30 14.88 -9.07
CA GLN A 9 -1.26 14.43 -8.18
C GLN A 9 -0.43 13.45 -8.98
N SER A 10 0.85 13.73 -9.16
CA SER A 10 1.78 12.81 -9.83
C SER A 10 1.86 11.52 -9.01
N LEU A 11 1.18 10.47 -9.47
CA LEU A 11 1.29 9.13 -8.91
C LEU A 11 2.68 8.59 -9.26
N ASP A 12 3.51 8.43 -8.24
CA ASP A 12 4.85 7.88 -8.39
C ASP A 12 4.76 6.38 -8.73
N ILE A 13 5.36 6.00 -9.86
CA ILE A 13 5.35 4.64 -10.37
C ILE A 13 5.96 3.64 -9.38
N VAL A 14 6.91 4.07 -8.55
CA VAL A 14 7.51 3.24 -7.51
C VAL A 14 6.48 2.87 -6.44
N LEU A 15 5.61 3.81 -6.09
CA LEU A 15 4.54 3.58 -5.11
C LEU A 15 3.49 2.61 -5.68
N LEU A 16 3.12 2.77 -6.95
CA LEU A 16 2.20 1.85 -7.63
C LEU A 16 2.79 0.43 -7.73
N ARG A 17 4.07 0.30 -8.09
CA ARG A 17 4.75 -1.00 -8.13
C ARG A 17 4.79 -1.65 -6.76
N THR A 18 5.06 -0.86 -5.72
CA THR A 18 5.03 -1.36 -4.34
C THR A 18 3.64 -1.86 -3.95
N PHE A 19 2.58 -1.12 -4.34
CA PHE A 19 1.20 -1.55 -4.10
C PHE A 19 0.84 -2.85 -4.81
N LEU A 20 1.16 -2.97 -6.11
CA LEU A 20 0.92 -4.20 -6.86
C LEU A 20 1.65 -5.38 -6.24
N GLU A 21 2.90 -5.19 -5.83
CA GLU A 21 3.66 -6.23 -5.16
C GLU A 21 3.00 -6.67 -3.85
N VAL A 22 2.55 -5.73 -3.00
CA VAL A 22 1.87 -6.06 -1.73
C VAL A 22 0.57 -6.84 -1.97
N VAL A 23 -0.16 -6.52 -3.04
CA VAL A 23 -1.39 -7.23 -3.41
C VAL A 23 -1.08 -8.63 -3.95
N ASP A 24 -0.05 -8.76 -4.80
CA ASP A 24 0.35 -10.03 -5.42
C ASP A 24 0.95 -11.01 -4.40
N SER A 25 1.84 -10.52 -3.54
CA SER A 25 2.51 -11.28 -2.50
C SER A 25 1.66 -11.47 -1.24
N GLY A 26 0.50 -10.82 -1.13
CA GLY A 26 -0.45 -11.00 -0.04
C GLY A 26 0.00 -10.44 1.32
N GLY A 27 1.06 -9.61 1.36
CA GLY A 27 1.53 -9.01 2.60
C GLY A 27 2.76 -8.13 2.47
N PHE A 28 2.90 -7.20 3.42
CA PHE A 28 4.00 -6.22 3.45
C PHE A 28 5.39 -6.86 3.63
N ALA A 29 5.48 -7.99 4.34
CA ALA A 29 6.75 -8.67 4.58
C ALA A 29 7.28 -9.34 3.32
N LEU A 30 6.44 -10.07 2.59
CA LEU A 30 6.83 -10.76 1.37
C LEU A 30 7.11 -9.76 0.24
N ALA A 31 6.31 -8.70 0.12
CA ALA A 31 6.58 -7.61 -0.82
C ALA A 31 7.90 -6.88 -0.54
N ALA A 32 8.24 -6.69 0.74
CA ALA A 32 9.50 -6.06 1.13
C ALA A 32 10.70 -6.92 0.71
N ASP A 33 10.62 -8.23 0.90
CA ASP A 33 11.64 -9.19 0.45
C ASP A 33 11.81 -9.13 -1.09
N ASN A 34 10.70 -9.22 -1.82
CA ASN A 34 10.69 -9.20 -3.29
C ASN A 34 11.22 -7.88 -3.88
N LEU A 35 10.99 -6.75 -3.21
CA LEU A 35 11.46 -5.43 -3.66
C LEU A 35 12.85 -5.06 -3.12
N ALA A 36 13.49 -5.93 -2.33
CA ALA A 36 14.71 -5.62 -1.59
C ALA A 36 14.59 -4.34 -0.74
N LEU A 37 13.42 -4.16 -0.11
CA LEU A 37 13.09 -3.05 0.77
C LEU A 37 12.86 -3.53 2.20
N THR A 38 12.81 -2.60 3.14
CA THR A 38 12.34 -2.92 4.49
C THR A 38 10.79 -2.89 4.54
N PRO A 39 10.14 -3.68 5.41
CA PRO A 39 8.69 -3.61 5.60
C PRO A 39 8.18 -2.20 5.95
N SER A 40 8.99 -1.41 6.67
CA SER A 40 8.70 -0.01 6.98
C SER A 40 8.72 0.89 5.75
N ALA A 41 9.64 0.67 4.80
CA ALA A 41 9.69 1.41 3.54
C ALA A 41 8.47 1.09 2.67
N VAL A 42 8.11 -0.19 2.56
CA VAL A 42 6.90 -0.62 1.84
C VAL A 42 5.65 0.00 2.45
N SER A 43 5.49 -0.05 3.77
CA SER A 43 4.38 0.60 4.49
C SER A 43 4.34 2.12 4.24
N GLY A 44 5.50 2.78 4.25
CA GLY A 44 5.63 4.20 3.91
C GLY A 44 5.20 4.53 2.48
N HIS A 45 5.58 3.68 1.51
CA HIS A 45 5.16 3.82 0.11
C HIS A 45 3.65 3.71 -0.05
N ILE A 46 3.04 2.69 0.57
CA ILE A 46 1.58 2.53 0.54
C ILE A 46 0.89 3.72 1.18
N LYS A 47 1.34 4.16 2.37
CA LYS A 47 0.74 5.31 3.06
C LYS A 47 0.80 6.57 2.20
N ARG A 48 1.92 6.81 1.51
CA ARG A 48 2.06 7.93 0.59
C ARG A 48 1.12 7.80 -0.60
N LEU A 49 0.98 6.60 -1.15
CA LEU A 49 0.05 6.33 -2.25
C LEU A 49 -1.40 6.59 -1.84
N GLU A 50 -1.82 6.13 -0.66
CA GLU A 50 -3.16 6.39 -0.10
C GLU A 50 -3.40 7.89 0.14
N GLN A 51 -2.39 8.62 0.63
CA GLN A 51 -2.46 10.08 0.80
C GLN A 51 -2.65 10.79 -0.53
N THR A 52 -1.89 10.38 -1.56
CA THR A 52 -1.97 10.93 -2.92
C THR A 52 -3.31 10.61 -3.58
N ALA A 53 -3.84 9.40 -3.36
CA ALA A 53 -5.13 8.97 -3.88
C ALA A 53 -6.33 9.53 -3.09
N GLY A 54 -6.12 10.01 -1.87
CA GLY A 54 -7.18 10.50 -0.98
C GLY A 54 -8.09 9.40 -0.42
N VAL A 55 -7.71 8.13 -0.58
CA VAL A 55 -8.50 6.96 -0.18
C VAL A 55 -7.59 5.86 0.35
N SER A 56 -8.08 5.06 1.29
CA SER A 56 -7.35 3.86 1.73
C SER A 56 -7.47 2.77 0.66
N LEU A 57 -6.32 2.27 0.20
CA LEU A 57 -6.21 1.31 -0.90
C LEU A 57 -6.08 -0.13 -0.38
N LEU A 58 -5.54 -0.29 0.83
CA LEU A 58 -5.41 -1.59 1.48
C LEU A 58 -6.27 -1.63 2.75
N SER A 59 -7.17 -2.61 2.82
CA SER A 59 -7.82 -2.94 4.07
C SER A 59 -6.78 -3.53 5.01
N ARG A 60 -6.48 -2.84 6.11
CA ARG A 60 -5.61 -3.34 7.18
C ARG A 60 -6.28 -4.54 7.86
N THR A 61 -6.17 -5.72 7.27
CA THR A 61 -6.51 -6.97 7.93
C THR A 61 -5.30 -7.39 8.76
N THR A 62 -5.19 -6.83 9.97
CA THR A 62 -4.52 -7.56 11.04
C THR A 62 -5.41 -8.76 11.35
N SER A 63 -5.32 -9.84 10.58
CA SER A 63 -5.82 -11.12 11.06
C SER A 63 -4.72 -11.70 11.95
N PRO A 64 -4.81 -11.57 13.30
CA PRO A 64 -4.14 -12.55 14.13
C PRO A 64 -4.73 -13.90 13.72
N GLN A 65 -3.91 -14.79 13.18
CA GLN A 65 -4.31 -16.19 13.12
C GLN A 65 -4.71 -16.59 14.55
N PRO A 66 -5.91 -17.14 14.78
CA PRO A 66 -6.21 -17.79 16.04
C PRO A 66 -5.26 -18.98 16.16
N VAL A 67 -4.22 -18.83 16.98
CA VAL A 67 -3.44 -19.98 17.45
C VAL A 67 -4.41 -20.84 18.22
N THR A 68 -4.75 -21.99 17.64
CA THR A 68 -5.61 -23.00 18.27
C THR A 68 -4.72 -23.76 19.28
N PRO A 69 -5.21 -24.06 20.50
CA PRO A 69 -4.41 -24.52 21.64
C PRO A 69 -3.83 -25.93 21.49
#